data_AF-A0A8T5FEG5-F1
#
_entry.id   AF-A0A8T5FEG5-F1
#
_cell.length_a   1.000
_cell.length_b   1.000
_cell.length_c   1.000
_cell.angle_alpha   90.00
_cell.angle_beta   90.00
_cell.angle_gamma   90.00
#
_symmetry.space_group_name_H-M   'P 1'
#
loop_
_entity.id
_entity.type
_entity.pdbx_description
1 polymer ?
#
loop_
_entity_poly.entity_id
_entity_poly.type
_entity_poly.pdbx_seq_one_letter_code
_entity_poly.pdbx_strand_id
1 'polypeptide(L)'
;MSDLKSSDIDWRLNSFFKIVGAIFDESSNSFTFEKPPNMKNLHQILVDTKTFFDEKGCSVTFDQESEDILTRTVKDSLNFEKAKEIGLRIKESTEIDLELPNFFKRKLYDYQKQSVKHLFEVGNAANFSVPGSGKTTLSYAAYSILKNKGVVDKILVVSPRAAFVPWEEEFLECFGHEPEKVRLDGSRVDSHIDSDTQNKELILCTYQLPLNHQYAVSRFLEKNKVLMILDESHNIKNMEGKIANSLLELSASATRRFILSGTPMPNNWEDIWTQFNFLWPIIEILDKKFVFRDFTRIRQDLGHYTDTINPLFTRITKKALGLKPPRFEERFVPMSRIQQRIYDAIELKI
;
A
#
# COMPACT_ATOMS: atom_id res chain seq x y z
N MET A 1 -36.78 3.53 27.14
CA MET A 1 -35.81 4.48 26.56
C MET A 1 -36.62 5.49 25.77
N SER A 2 -36.48 6.78 26.06
CA SER A 2 -37.13 7.82 25.26
C SER A 2 -36.35 8.00 23.96
N ASP A 3 -37.05 8.08 22.82
CA ASP A 3 -36.42 8.37 21.53
C ASP A 3 -35.70 9.72 21.58
N LEU A 4 -34.56 9.81 20.89
CA LEU A 4 -33.71 10.99 20.84
C LEU A 4 -34.43 12.06 20.02
N LYS A 5 -34.76 13.21 20.62
CA LYS A 5 -35.34 14.34 19.87
C LYS A 5 -34.24 15.24 19.34
N SER A 6 -34.52 16.01 18.29
CA SER A 6 -33.56 17.00 17.78
C SER A 6 -33.13 18.02 18.86
N SER A 7 -33.99 18.28 19.85
CA SER A 7 -33.69 19.12 21.03
C SER A 7 -32.71 18.50 22.02
N ASP A 8 -32.57 17.17 22.01
CA ASP A 8 -31.67 16.41 22.89
C ASP A 8 -30.26 16.26 22.29
N ILE A 9 -30.10 16.61 21.00
CA ILE A 9 -28.84 16.62 20.27
C ILE A 9 -28.05 17.87 20.66
N ASP A 10 -27.04 17.70 21.52
CA ASP A 10 -26.07 18.74 21.90
C ASP A 10 -25.50 19.44 20.64
N TRP A 11 -25.29 20.76 20.71
CA TRP A 11 -24.68 21.54 19.63
C TRP A 11 -23.34 20.96 19.15
N ARG A 12 -22.60 20.28 20.04
CA ARG A 12 -21.36 19.57 19.67
C ARG A 12 -21.63 18.40 18.74
N LEU A 13 -22.71 17.67 18.97
CA LEU A 13 -23.11 16.52 18.16
C LEU A 13 -23.64 16.96 16.80
N ASN A 14 -24.46 18.01 16.80
CA ASN A 14 -24.88 18.68 15.57
C ASN A 14 -23.67 19.21 14.78
N SER A 15 -22.66 19.77 15.45
CA SER A 15 -21.44 20.24 14.81
C SER A 15 -20.62 19.07 14.23
N PHE A 16 -20.43 17.98 14.98
CA PHE A 16 -19.75 16.77 14.52
C PHE A 16 -20.43 16.16 13.30
N PHE A 17 -21.73 15.87 13.39
CA PHE A 17 -22.50 15.27 12.28
C PHE A 17 -22.57 16.19 11.06
N LYS A 18 -22.67 17.50 11.28
CA LYS A 18 -22.58 18.49 10.19
C LYS A 18 -21.19 18.54 9.54
N ILE A 19 -20.12 18.38 10.30
CA ILE A 19 -18.74 18.29 9.78
C ILE A 19 -18.57 17.04 8.91
N VAL A 20 -19.15 15.91 9.32
CA VAL A 20 -19.05 14.65 8.56
C VAL A 20 -20.12 14.51 7.48
N GLY A 21 -20.99 15.50 7.29
CA GLY A 21 -22.04 15.50 6.26
C GLY A 21 -23.22 14.56 6.54
N ALA A 22 -23.45 14.18 7.80
CA ALA A 22 -24.57 13.35 8.19
C ALA A 22 -25.86 14.17 8.34
N ILE A 23 -26.97 13.58 7.90
CA ILE A 23 -28.34 14.08 7.96
C ILE A 23 -29.07 13.28 9.05
N PHE A 24 -29.61 13.98 10.05
CA PHE A 24 -30.47 13.38 11.06
C PHE A 24 -31.92 13.35 10.56
N ASP A 25 -32.54 12.17 10.60
CA ASP A 25 -33.97 11.96 10.40
C ASP A 25 -34.62 11.71 11.76
N GLU A 26 -35.40 12.70 12.21
CA GLU A 26 -36.11 12.66 13.49
C GLU A 26 -37.27 11.65 13.48
N SER A 27 -37.82 11.30 12.31
CA SER A 27 -38.94 10.37 12.19
C SER A 27 -38.52 8.91 12.42
N SER A 28 -37.30 8.56 12.03
CA SER A 28 -36.68 7.25 12.22
C SER A 28 -35.62 7.24 13.31
N ASN A 29 -35.35 8.38 13.96
CA ASN A 29 -34.27 8.58 14.93
C ASN A 29 -32.92 8.04 14.40
N SER A 30 -32.59 8.35 13.15
CA SER A 30 -31.43 7.80 12.45
C SER A 30 -30.56 8.88 11.83
N PHE A 31 -29.24 8.69 11.85
CA PHE A 31 -28.30 9.49 11.07
C PHE A 31 -27.94 8.75 9.78
N THR A 32 -28.01 9.44 8.65
CA THR A 32 -27.56 8.93 7.35
C THR A 32 -26.50 9.85 6.79
N PHE A 33 -25.47 9.32 6.17
CA PHE A 33 -24.43 10.11 5.50
C PHE A 33 -24.18 9.53 4.12
N GLU A 34 -23.92 10.36 3.13
CA GLU A 34 -23.37 9.87 1.86
C GLU A 34 -22.00 9.26 2.15
N LYS A 35 -21.75 8.06 1.60
CA LYS A 35 -20.47 7.34 1.78
C LYS A 35 -19.32 8.31 1.50
N PRO A 36 -18.52 8.70 2.51
CA PRO A 36 -17.41 9.59 2.27
C PRO A 36 -16.44 8.90 1.30
N PRO A 37 -15.74 9.64 0.44
CA PRO A 37 -14.78 9.06 -0.51
C PRO A 37 -13.64 8.28 0.17
N ASN A 38 -13.49 8.41 1.50
CA ASN A 38 -12.42 7.83 2.31
C ASN A 38 -13.00 6.91 3.41
N MET A 39 -12.70 5.61 3.30
CA MET A 39 -13.11 4.54 4.23
C MET A 39 -12.43 4.62 5.62
N LYS A 40 -11.23 5.20 5.74
CA LYS A 40 -10.52 5.34 7.03
C LYS A 40 -11.22 6.34 7.94
N ASN A 41 -11.73 7.43 7.36
CA ASN A 41 -12.54 8.39 8.10
C ASN A 41 -13.85 7.75 8.56
N LEU A 42 -14.46 6.89 7.74
CA LEU A 42 -15.73 6.27 8.06
C LEU A 42 -15.66 5.39 9.31
N HIS A 43 -14.66 4.51 9.43
CA HIS A 43 -14.51 3.69 10.64
C HIS A 43 -14.36 4.54 11.92
N GLN A 44 -13.49 5.56 11.90
CA GLN A 44 -13.29 6.41 13.07
C GLN A 44 -14.57 7.17 13.44
N ILE A 45 -15.31 7.66 12.43
CA ILE A 45 -16.61 8.30 12.64
C ILE A 45 -17.59 7.33 13.30
N LEU A 46 -17.65 6.07 12.86
CA LEU A 46 -18.52 5.04 13.44
C LEU A 46 -18.15 4.75 14.90
N VAL A 47 -16.86 4.62 15.22
CA VAL A 47 -16.38 4.39 16.59
C VAL A 47 -16.64 5.60 17.50
N ASP A 48 -16.33 6.81 17.04
CA ASP A 48 -16.56 8.05 17.80
C ASP A 48 -18.05 8.25 18.06
N THR A 49 -18.88 7.97 17.05
CA THR A 49 -20.35 8.00 17.15
C THR A 49 -20.84 7.03 18.21
N LYS A 50 -20.41 5.76 18.15
CA LYS A 50 -20.79 4.74 19.13
C LYS A 50 -20.39 5.16 20.55
N THR A 51 -19.13 5.54 20.72
CA THR A 51 -18.56 5.96 22.01
C THR A 51 -19.33 7.13 22.61
N PHE A 52 -19.64 8.15 21.80
CA PHE A 52 -20.39 9.31 22.26
C PHE A 52 -21.79 8.93 22.78
N PHE A 53 -22.53 8.11 22.04
CA PHE A 53 -23.89 7.73 22.44
C PHE A 53 -23.88 6.76 23.64
N ASP A 54 -22.90 5.86 23.72
CA ASP A 54 -22.67 5.00 24.88
C ASP A 54 -22.42 5.86 26.14
N GLU A 55 -21.60 6.92 26.06
CA GLU A 55 -21.37 7.88 27.15
C GLU A 55 -22.65 8.63 27.58
N LYS A 56 -23.63 8.75 26.68
CA LYS A 56 -24.95 9.36 26.95
C LYS A 56 -26.00 8.34 27.40
N GLY A 57 -25.63 7.07 27.56
CA GLY A 57 -26.56 6.00 27.94
C GLY A 57 -27.57 5.63 26.85
N CYS A 58 -27.26 5.94 25.59
CA CYS A 58 -28.07 5.63 24.42
C CYS A 58 -27.54 4.37 23.74
N SER A 59 -28.41 3.47 23.29
CA SER A 59 -28.01 2.33 22.46
C SER A 59 -27.95 2.73 21.00
N VAL A 60 -26.80 2.51 20.33
CA VAL A 60 -26.63 2.72 18.89
C VAL A 60 -26.70 1.40 18.14
N THR A 61 -27.42 1.38 17.03
CA THR A 61 -27.40 0.30 16.05
C THR A 61 -26.89 0.82 14.72
N PHE A 62 -26.01 0.08 14.07
CA PHE A 62 -25.51 0.39 12.75
C PHE A 62 -26.20 -0.48 11.68
N ASP A 63 -26.30 0.03 10.46
CA ASP A 63 -26.68 -0.81 9.32
C ASP A 63 -25.60 -1.88 9.04
N GLN A 64 -25.94 -2.84 8.19
CA GLN A 64 -25.03 -3.96 7.90
C GLN A 64 -23.68 -3.50 7.31
N GLU A 65 -23.67 -2.47 6.46
CA GLU A 65 -22.44 -1.97 5.84
C GLU A 65 -21.51 -1.34 6.89
N SER A 66 -22.08 -0.55 7.80
CA SER A 66 -21.38 0.07 8.91
C SER A 66 -20.87 -0.95 9.93
N GLU A 67 -21.66 -1.99 10.25
CA GLU A 67 -21.20 -3.12 11.09
C GLU A 67 -20.08 -3.92 10.42
N ASP A 68 -20.15 -4.12 9.10
CA ASP A 68 -19.10 -4.80 8.34
C ASP A 68 -17.77 -4.01 8.40
N ILE A 69 -17.84 -2.67 8.35
CA ILE A 69 -16.68 -1.79 8.50
C ILE A 69 -16.07 -1.89 9.90
N LEU A 70 -16.89 -1.84 10.96
CA LEU A 70 -16.44 -1.98 12.35
C LEU A 70 -15.78 -3.34 12.59
N THR A 71 -16.42 -4.41 12.10
CA THR A 71 -15.91 -5.79 12.21
C THR A 71 -14.60 -5.96 11.44
N ARG A 72 -14.46 -5.28 10.29
CA ARG A 72 -13.26 -5.33 9.46
C ARG A 72 -12.03 -4.80 10.19
N THR A 73 -12.15 -3.72 10.96
CA THR A 73 -11.00 -3.18 11.71
C THR A 73 -10.50 -4.15 12.77
N VAL A 74 -11.39 -4.76 13.54
CA VAL A 74 -11.01 -5.78 14.54
C VAL A 74 -10.32 -6.97 13.86
N LYS A 75 -10.86 -7.42 12.73
CA LYS A 75 -10.26 -8.48 11.92
C LYS A 75 -8.89 -8.09 11.39
N ASP A 76 -8.71 -6.86 10.92
CA ASP A 76 -7.43 -6.37 10.42
C ASP A 76 -6.38 -6.24 11.53
N SER A 77 -6.75 -5.79 12.73
CA SER A 77 -5.86 -5.81 13.89
C SER A 77 -5.39 -7.23 14.23
N LEU A 78 -6.30 -8.21 14.25
CA LEU A 78 -5.94 -9.61 14.49
C LEU A 78 -5.06 -10.18 13.37
N ASN A 79 -5.37 -9.84 12.11
CA ASN A 79 -4.56 -10.26 10.97
C ASN A 79 -3.16 -9.63 10.99
N PHE A 80 -3.04 -8.40 11.47
CA PHE A 80 -1.78 -7.69 11.59
C PHE A 80 -0.85 -8.34 12.63
N GLU A 81 -1.36 -8.69 13.80
CA GLU A 81 -0.54 -9.40 14.80
C GLU A 81 -0.11 -10.78 14.30
N LYS A 82 -1.03 -11.54 13.66
CA LYS A 82 -0.66 -12.79 12.99
C LYS A 82 0.40 -12.59 11.91
N ALA A 83 0.28 -11.53 11.11
CA ALA A 83 1.24 -11.19 10.07
C ALA A 83 2.63 -10.90 10.64
N LYS A 84 2.71 -10.24 11.81
CA LYS A 84 3.97 -10.02 12.53
C LYS A 84 4.60 -11.33 13.02
N GLU A 85 3.83 -12.19 13.67
CA GLU A 85 4.31 -13.50 14.14
C GLU A 85 4.83 -14.37 12.98
N ILE A 86 4.05 -14.44 11.89
CA ILE A 86 4.40 -15.16 10.66
C ILE A 86 5.69 -14.58 10.06
N GLY A 87 5.78 -13.26 9.96
CA GLY A 87 6.91 -12.56 9.37
C GLY A 87 8.22 -12.83 10.12
N LEU A 88 8.21 -12.78 11.45
CA LEU A 88 9.37 -13.12 12.29
C LEU A 88 9.78 -14.58 12.11
N ARG A 89 8.82 -15.51 12.24
CA ARG A 89 9.06 -16.95 12.08
C ARG A 89 9.70 -17.30 10.74
N ILE A 90 9.25 -16.67 9.65
CA ILE A 90 9.84 -16.91 8.31
C ILE A 90 11.26 -16.37 8.21
N LYS A 91 11.54 -15.22 8.84
CA LYS A 91 12.88 -14.60 8.83
C LYS A 91 13.90 -15.37 9.66
N GLU A 92 13.46 -16.00 10.74
CA GLU A 92 14.28 -16.83 11.63
C GLU A 92 14.45 -18.28 11.12
N SER A 93 13.61 -18.70 10.18
CA SER A 93 13.66 -20.05 9.62
C SER A 93 14.92 -20.28 8.79
N THR A 94 15.59 -21.40 9.06
CA THR A 94 16.79 -21.86 8.33
C THR A 94 16.45 -22.63 7.05
N GLU A 95 15.25 -23.22 6.98
CA GLU A 95 14.78 -24.02 5.85
C GLU A 95 13.46 -23.48 5.33
N ILE A 96 13.45 -23.06 4.06
CA ILE A 96 12.26 -22.49 3.44
C ILE A 96 11.63 -23.53 2.53
N ASP A 97 10.60 -24.17 3.06
CA ASP A 97 9.68 -24.97 2.25
C ASP A 97 8.70 -24.05 1.49
N LEU A 98 8.74 -24.18 0.16
CA LEU A 98 7.99 -23.35 -0.77
C LEU A 98 7.60 -24.18 -1.99
N GLU A 99 6.32 -24.54 -2.06
CA GLU A 99 5.71 -25.14 -3.23
C GLU A 99 5.04 -24.06 -4.09
N LEU A 100 5.36 -24.07 -5.38
CA LEU A 100 4.75 -23.17 -6.36
C LEU A 100 3.70 -23.93 -7.17
N PRO A 101 2.58 -23.30 -7.54
CA PRO A 101 1.59 -23.92 -8.42
C PRO A 101 2.19 -24.30 -9.77
N ASN A 102 1.70 -25.40 -10.37
CA ASN A 102 2.19 -25.95 -11.64
C ASN A 102 2.14 -24.96 -12.83
N PHE A 103 1.31 -23.91 -12.76
CA PHE A 103 1.23 -22.88 -13.79
C PHE A 103 2.31 -21.81 -13.68
N PHE A 104 3.05 -21.73 -12.56
CA PHE A 104 4.25 -20.91 -12.46
C PHE A 104 5.45 -21.71 -13.00
N LYS A 105 6.12 -21.18 -14.02
CA LYS A 105 7.14 -21.88 -14.82
C LYS A 105 8.57 -21.50 -14.45
N ARG A 106 8.81 -20.27 -14.01
CA ARG A 106 10.16 -19.79 -13.70
C ARG A 106 10.73 -20.51 -12.47
N LYS A 107 11.97 -20.97 -12.57
CA LYS A 107 12.68 -21.54 -11.42
C LYS A 107 13.20 -20.42 -10.52
N LEU A 108 12.88 -20.46 -9.23
CA LEU A 108 13.42 -19.54 -8.24
C LEU A 108 14.82 -19.96 -7.80
N TYR A 109 15.67 -18.97 -7.52
CA TYR A 109 16.91 -19.19 -6.77
C TYR A 109 16.61 -19.45 -5.28
N ASP A 110 17.49 -20.16 -4.56
CA ASP A 110 17.24 -20.48 -3.15
C ASP A 110 17.12 -19.22 -2.27
N TYR A 111 17.93 -18.20 -2.53
CA TYR A 111 17.86 -16.92 -1.81
C TYR A 111 16.54 -16.16 -2.03
N GLN A 112 15.76 -16.51 -3.06
CA GLN A 112 14.47 -15.89 -3.36
C GLN A 112 13.32 -16.51 -2.58
N LYS A 113 13.44 -17.79 -2.18
CA LYS A 113 12.34 -18.57 -1.57
C LYS A 113 11.81 -17.91 -0.30
N GLN A 114 12.69 -17.44 0.59
CA GLN A 114 12.29 -16.79 1.84
C GLN A 114 11.42 -15.55 1.57
N SER A 115 11.82 -14.70 0.62
CA SER A 115 11.05 -13.52 0.25
C SER A 115 9.70 -13.85 -0.36
N VAL A 116 9.61 -14.91 -1.19
CA VAL A 116 8.31 -15.34 -1.74
C VAL A 116 7.39 -15.86 -0.63
N LYS A 117 7.91 -16.72 0.25
CA LYS A 117 7.16 -17.26 1.39
C LYS A 117 6.64 -16.15 2.29
N HIS A 118 7.53 -15.19 2.61
CA HIS A 118 7.19 -14.00 3.38
C HIS A 118 6.07 -13.18 2.74
N LEU A 119 6.20 -12.83 1.45
CA LEU A 119 5.18 -12.05 0.73
C LEU A 119 3.79 -12.71 0.79
N PHE A 120 3.68 -14.01 0.51
CA PHE A 120 2.35 -14.64 0.45
C PHE A 120 1.76 -15.00 1.83
N GLU A 121 2.57 -15.39 2.82
CA GLU A 121 2.06 -15.77 4.15
C GLU A 121 1.74 -14.55 5.02
N VAL A 122 2.56 -13.49 4.96
CA VAL A 122 2.27 -12.21 5.63
C VAL A 122 1.12 -11.50 4.92
N GLY A 123 1.01 -11.64 3.61
CA GLY A 123 -0.09 -11.17 2.78
C GLY A 123 -0.04 -9.67 2.46
N ASN A 124 0.17 -8.81 3.46
CA ASN A 124 0.43 -7.38 3.29
C ASN A 124 1.88 -7.11 3.70
N ALA A 125 2.78 -7.08 2.72
CA ALA A 125 4.22 -7.16 2.96
C ALA A 125 5.05 -6.30 2.01
N ALA A 126 6.23 -5.89 2.46
CA ALA A 126 7.20 -5.16 1.64
C ALA A 126 8.39 -6.04 1.24
N ASN A 127 8.90 -5.80 0.04
CA ASN A 127 10.16 -6.35 -0.43
C ASN A 127 11.12 -5.21 -0.78
N PHE A 128 12.13 -5.06 0.07
CA PHE A 128 13.14 -4.01 -0.05
C PHE A 128 14.46 -4.50 -0.66
N SER A 129 14.38 -5.55 -1.47
CA SER A 129 15.54 -6.17 -2.10
C SER A 129 16.18 -5.25 -3.13
N VAL A 130 17.52 -5.34 -3.22
CA VAL A 130 18.32 -4.50 -4.11
C VAL A 130 17.93 -4.69 -5.59
N PRO A 131 18.17 -3.71 -6.47
CA PRO A 131 17.99 -3.90 -7.91
C PRO A 131 18.72 -5.16 -8.41
N GLY A 132 18.09 -5.90 -9.33
CA GLY A 132 18.62 -7.17 -9.85
C GLY A 132 18.30 -8.42 -9.01
N SER A 133 17.65 -8.28 -7.85
CA SER A 133 17.23 -9.42 -7.01
C SER A 133 16.02 -10.21 -7.54
N GLY A 134 15.35 -9.70 -8.59
CA GLY A 134 14.18 -10.32 -9.20
C GLY A 134 12.85 -10.00 -8.52
N LYS A 135 12.69 -8.80 -7.93
CA LYS A 135 11.46 -8.39 -7.19
C LYS A 135 10.15 -8.70 -7.95
N THR A 136 10.10 -8.43 -9.25
CA THR A 136 8.95 -8.75 -10.11
C THR A 136 8.63 -10.25 -10.12
N THR A 137 9.65 -11.09 -10.33
CA THR A 137 9.53 -12.55 -10.20
C THR A 137 9.06 -12.97 -8.79
N LEU A 138 9.57 -12.36 -7.72
CA LEU A 138 9.13 -12.66 -6.35
C LEU A 138 7.63 -12.35 -6.16
N SER A 139 7.19 -11.21 -6.68
CA SER A 139 5.78 -10.80 -6.65
C SER A 139 4.90 -11.74 -7.45
N TYR A 140 5.32 -12.16 -8.65
CA TYR A 140 4.56 -13.12 -9.45
C TYR A 140 4.51 -14.51 -8.82
N ALA A 141 5.59 -14.98 -8.20
CA ALA A 141 5.59 -16.23 -7.47
C ALA A 141 4.61 -16.18 -6.29
N ALA A 142 4.63 -15.11 -5.49
CA ALA A 142 3.69 -14.92 -4.39
C ALA A 142 2.24 -14.79 -4.90
N TYR A 143 2.02 -14.03 -5.97
CA TYR A 143 0.71 -13.93 -6.63
C TYR A 143 0.21 -15.28 -7.11
N SER A 144 1.06 -16.13 -7.71
CA SER A 144 0.64 -17.45 -8.19
C SER A 144 0.05 -18.30 -7.06
N ILE A 145 0.68 -18.29 -5.87
CA ILE A 145 0.20 -19.00 -4.68
C ILE A 145 -1.13 -18.40 -4.20
N LEU A 146 -1.21 -17.07 -4.11
CA LEU A 146 -2.43 -16.38 -3.68
C LEU A 146 -3.60 -16.61 -4.66
N LYS A 147 -3.32 -16.65 -5.98
CA LYS A 147 -4.28 -16.97 -7.04
C LYS A 147 -4.77 -18.41 -6.95
N ASN A 148 -3.86 -19.36 -6.76
CA ASN A 148 -4.21 -20.76 -6.58
C ASN A 148 -5.07 -21.00 -5.33
N LYS A 149 -4.89 -20.19 -4.27
CA LYS A 149 -5.72 -20.20 -3.05
C LYS A 149 -7.03 -19.40 -3.17
N GLY A 150 -7.32 -18.78 -4.32
CA GLY A 150 -8.51 -17.96 -4.54
C GLY A 150 -8.57 -16.67 -3.71
N VAL A 151 -7.42 -16.22 -3.17
CA VAL A 151 -7.30 -15.01 -2.36
C VAL A 151 -7.31 -13.77 -3.24
N VAL A 152 -6.62 -13.83 -4.38
CA VAL A 152 -6.59 -12.76 -5.39
C VAL A 152 -6.78 -13.37 -6.77
N ASP A 153 -7.32 -12.62 -7.72
CA ASP A 153 -7.45 -13.02 -9.12
C ASP A 153 -6.76 -12.03 -10.06
N LYS A 154 -6.63 -10.78 -9.65
CA LYS A 154 -6.02 -9.69 -10.42
C LYS A 154 -4.83 -9.07 -9.69
N ILE A 155 -3.89 -8.52 -10.46
CA ILE A 155 -2.80 -7.67 -9.97
C ILE A 155 -3.01 -6.26 -10.52
N LEU A 156 -3.00 -5.26 -9.65
CA LEU A 156 -2.87 -3.86 -10.01
C LEU A 156 -1.46 -3.39 -9.64
N VAL A 157 -0.63 -3.08 -10.63
CA VAL A 157 0.70 -2.51 -10.42
C VAL A 157 0.63 -1.01 -10.66
N VAL A 158 0.95 -0.24 -9.63
CA VAL A 158 1.18 1.20 -9.71
C VAL A 158 2.69 1.43 -9.76
N SER A 159 3.19 1.91 -10.89
CA SER A 159 4.64 2.04 -11.13
C SER A 159 4.97 3.24 -12.02
N PRO A 160 6.26 3.63 -12.14
CA PRO A 160 6.70 4.45 -13.25
C PRO A 160 6.37 3.78 -14.59
N ARG A 161 6.06 4.57 -15.61
CA ARG A 161 5.69 4.06 -16.95
C ARG A 161 6.78 3.18 -17.58
N ALA A 162 8.04 3.45 -17.25
CA ALA A 162 9.18 2.66 -17.72
C ALA A 162 9.19 1.20 -17.21
N ALA A 163 8.49 0.91 -16.10
CA ALA A 163 8.41 -0.44 -15.56
C ALA A 163 7.33 -1.31 -16.22
N PHE A 164 6.41 -0.74 -17.01
CA PHE A 164 5.28 -1.50 -17.58
C PHE A 164 5.73 -2.66 -18.48
N VAL A 165 6.65 -2.39 -19.41
CA VAL A 165 7.19 -3.42 -20.30
C VAL A 165 7.91 -4.52 -19.51
N PRO A 166 8.83 -4.21 -18.57
CA PRO A 166 9.41 -5.20 -17.68
C PRO A 166 8.39 -6.09 -16.95
N TRP A 167 7.30 -5.52 -16.41
CA TRP A 167 6.25 -6.32 -15.78
C TRP A 167 5.59 -7.30 -16.77
N GLU A 168 5.30 -6.87 -17.98
CA GLU A 168 4.69 -7.71 -19.01
C GLU A 168 5.61 -8.84 -19.51
N GLU A 169 6.88 -8.52 -19.76
CA GLU A 169 7.89 -9.49 -20.21
C GLU A 169 8.19 -10.52 -19.10
N GLU A 170 8.36 -10.06 -17.87
CA GLU A 170 8.58 -10.94 -16.71
C GLU A 170 7.37 -11.85 -16.44
N PHE A 171 6.15 -11.40 -16.76
CA PHE A 171 4.96 -12.26 -16.68
C PHE A 171 5.10 -13.46 -17.62
N LEU A 172 5.45 -13.22 -18.89
CA LEU A 172 5.67 -14.28 -19.88
C LEU A 172 6.72 -15.28 -19.40
N GLU A 173 7.85 -14.79 -18.88
CA GLU A 173 8.91 -15.64 -18.31
C GLU A 173 8.44 -16.43 -17.08
N CYS A 174 7.59 -15.83 -16.24
CA CYS A 174 7.09 -16.46 -15.01
C CYS A 174 6.00 -17.51 -15.27
N PHE A 175 5.12 -17.30 -16.24
CA PHE A 175 3.92 -18.13 -16.45
C PHE A 175 3.93 -18.91 -17.77
N GLY A 176 4.82 -18.58 -18.70
CA GLY A 176 4.94 -19.23 -20.00
C GLY A 176 3.91 -18.78 -21.04
N HIS A 177 3.15 -17.71 -20.77
CA HIS A 177 2.23 -17.08 -21.72
C HIS A 177 2.16 -15.57 -21.47
N GLU A 178 1.73 -14.80 -22.48
CA GLU A 178 1.50 -13.37 -22.28
C GLU A 178 0.32 -13.14 -21.31
N PRO A 179 0.40 -12.12 -20.44
CA PRO A 179 -0.70 -11.81 -19.54
C PRO A 179 -1.89 -11.24 -20.31
N GLU A 180 -3.10 -11.60 -19.85
CA GLU A 180 -4.28 -10.81 -20.17
C GLU A 180 -4.16 -9.44 -19.47
N LYS A 181 -3.64 -8.45 -20.20
CA LYS A 181 -3.25 -7.16 -19.63
C LYS A 181 -4.09 -5.97 -20.07
N VAL A 182 -4.06 -4.91 -19.25
CA VAL A 182 -4.50 -3.56 -19.61
C VAL A 182 -3.60 -2.53 -18.95
N ARG A 183 -3.21 -1.51 -19.72
CA ARG A 183 -2.59 -0.29 -19.21
C ARG A 183 -3.69 0.76 -19.10
N LEU A 184 -4.03 1.17 -17.88
CA LEU A 184 -5.13 2.11 -17.67
C LEU A 184 -4.78 3.48 -18.26
N ASP A 185 -5.73 4.05 -19.01
CA ASP A 185 -5.67 5.38 -19.62
C ASP A 185 -6.65 6.31 -18.89
N GLY A 186 -6.14 7.42 -18.34
CA GLY A 186 -6.95 8.38 -17.60
C GLY A 186 -8.13 8.95 -18.39
N SER A 187 -8.07 8.98 -19.72
CA SER A 187 -9.19 9.44 -20.56
C SER A 187 -10.42 8.50 -20.54
N ARG A 188 -10.25 7.25 -20.14
CA ARG A 188 -11.30 6.21 -20.22
C ARG A 188 -11.69 5.61 -18.88
N VAL A 189 -10.80 5.69 -17.88
CA VAL A 189 -10.95 4.99 -16.59
C VAL A 189 -12.30 5.25 -15.93
N ASP A 190 -12.76 6.50 -15.87
CA ASP A 190 -13.99 6.84 -15.13
C ASP A 190 -15.25 6.19 -15.70
N SER A 191 -15.25 5.87 -17.00
CA SER A 191 -16.42 5.32 -17.69
C SER A 191 -16.28 3.84 -18.07
N HIS A 192 -15.06 3.32 -18.19
CA HIS A 192 -14.80 2.00 -18.80
C HIS A 192 -13.90 1.08 -17.97
N ILE A 193 -13.49 1.45 -16.74
CA ILE A 193 -12.59 0.59 -15.94
C ILE A 193 -13.16 -0.83 -15.76
N ASP A 194 -14.46 -0.98 -15.54
CA ASP A 194 -15.10 -2.29 -15.35
C ASP A 194 -14.98 -3.15 -16.64
N SER A 195 -15.26 -2.60 -17.81
CA SER A 195 -15.15 -3.32 -19.09
C SER A 195 -13.70 -3.59 -19.51
N ASP A 196 -12.83 -2.60 -19.32
CA ASP A 196 -11.43 -2.67 -19.73
C ASP A 196 -10.63 -3.68 -18.86
N THR A 197 -11.12 -3.96 -17.63
CA THR A 197 -10.45 -4.87 -16.69
C THR A 197 -11.13 -6.24 -16.54
N GLN A 198 -12.34 -6.45 -17.08
CA GLN A 198 -13.17 -7.64 -16.82
C GLN A 198 -12.40 -8.97 -16.90
N ASN A 199 -11.72 -9.22 -18.04
CA ASN A 199 -10.97 -10.47 -18.28
C ASN A 199 -9.45 -10.28 -18.17
N LYS A 200 -9.00 -9.20 -17.52
CA LYS A 200 -7.58 -8.87 -17.38
C LYS A 200 -7.05 -9.31 -16.02
N GLU A 201 -5.86 -9.90 -16.00
CA GLU A 201 -5.16 -10.32 -14.79
C GLU A 201 -4.05 -9.33 -14.40
N LEU A 202 -3.43 -8.66 -15.38
CA LEU A 202 -2.39 -7.66 -15.14
C LEU A 202 -2.89 -6.26 -15.52
N ILE A 203 -3.14 -5.43 -14.50
CA ILE A 203 -3.58 -4.06 -14.65
C ILE A 203 -2.39 -3.15 -14.28
N LEU A 204 -2.01 -2.25 -15.18
CA LEU A 204 -0.88 -1.35 -15.01
C LEU A 204 -1.35 0.10 -15.01
N CYS A 205 -0.91 0.90 -14.05
CA CYS A 205 -1.16 2.33 -14.04
C CYS A 205 0.02 3.13 -13.46
N THR A 206 0.06 4.42 -13.78
CA THR A 206 1.04 5.34 -13.20
C THR A 206 0.53 5.90 -11.88
N TYR A 207 1.43 6.38 -11.03
CA TYR A 207 1.09 7.02 -9.75
C TYR A 207 0.10 8.18 -9.84
N GLN A 208 0.00 8.87 -10.98
CA GLN A 208 -0.92 9.99 -11.16
C GLN A 208 -2.38 9.54 -11.38
N LEU A 209 -2.60 8.34 -11.90
CA LEU A 209 -3.93 7.86 -12.27
C LEU A 209 -4.84 7.63 -11.05
N PRO A 210 -4.39 6.94 -9.98
CA PRO A 210 -5.14 6.82 -8.73
C PRO A 210 -5.60 8.17 -8.15
N LEU A 211 -4.74 9.19 -8.22
CA LEU A 211 -5.05 10.54 -7.73
C LEU A 211 -6.18 11.21 -8.54
N ASN A 212 -6.15 11.07 -9.86
CA ASN A 212 -7.12 11.75 -10.73
C ASN A 212 -8.45 10.98 -10.85
N HIS A 213 -8.44 9.66 -10.65
CA HIS A 213 -9.57 8.76 -10.92
C HIS A 213 -9.92 7.88 -9.71
N GLN A 214 -9.83 8.46 -8.52
CA GLN A 214 -9.93 7.72 -7.26
C GLN A 214 -11.24 6.93 -7.15
N TYR A 215 -12.38 7.51 -7.51
CA TYR A 215 -13.67 6.82 -7.40
C TYR A 215 -13.74 5.56 -8.28
N ALA A 216 -13.31 5.66 -9.54
CA ALA A 216 -13.32 4.54 -10.47
C ALA A 216 -12.38 3.41 -10.03
N VAL A 217 -11.17 3.77 -9.58
CA VAL A 217 -10.19 2.80 -9.05
C VAL A 217 -10.72 2.14 -7.77
N SER A 218 -11.33 2.91 -6.85
CA SER A 218 -11.92 2.37 -5.63
C SER A 218 -12.99 1.33 -5.94
N ARG A 219 -13.93 1.66 -6.83
CA ARG A 219 -14.96 0.73 -7.29
C ARG A 219 -14.39 -0.55 -7.89
N PHE A 220 -13.36 -0.42 -8.73
CA PHE A 220 -12.67 -1.58 -9.30
C PHE A 220 -12.08 -2.47 -8.20
N LEU A 221 -11.41 -1.87 -7.20
CA LEU A 221 -10.83 -2.61 -6.08
C LEU A 221 -11.89 -3.27 -5.20
N GLU A 222 -13.02 -2.61 -4.91
CA GLU A 222 -14.11 -3.16 -4.10
C GLU A 222 -14.81 -4.36 -4.78
N LYS A 223 -14.90 -4.37 -6.11
CA LYS A 223 -15.56 -5.44 -6.88
C LYS A 223 -14.69 -6.67 -7.14
N ASN A 224 -13.37 -6.56 -7.00
CA ASN A 224 -12.43 -7.58 -7.46
C ASN A 224 -11.46 -7.99 -6.35
N LYS A 225 -10.90 -9.20 -6.43
CA LYS A 225 -9.90 -9.67 -5.47
C LYS A 225 -8.50 -9.27 -5.91
N VAL A 226 -8.12 -8.03 -5.62
CA VAL A 226 -6.90 -7.43 -6.20
C VAL A 226 -5.70 -7.51 -5.25
N LEU A 227 -4.57 -7.98 -5.78
CA LEU A 227 -3.24 -7.70 -5.24
C LEU A 227 -2.76 -6.34 -5.77
N MET A 228 -2.71 -5.33 -4.92
CA MET A 228 -2.21 -4.00 -5.27
C MET A 228 -0.71 -3.91 -4.97
N ILE A 229 0.10 -3.56 -5.96
CA ILE A 229 1.55 -3.48 -5.85
C ILE A 229 1.99 -2.05 -6.15
N LEU A 230 2.76 -1.45 -5.23
CA LEU A 230 3.50 -0.22 -5.50
C LEU A 230 4.93 -0.58 -5.86
N ASP A 231 5.29 -0.39 -7.13
CA ASP A 231 6.65 -0.61 -7.60
C ASP A 231 7.42 0.71 -7.66
N GLU A 232 8.66 0.70 -7.18
CA GLU A 232 9.42 1.89 -6.84
C GLU A 232 8.66 2.80 -5.85
N SER A 233 8.24 2.20 -4.73
CA SER A 233 7.41 2.85 -3.69
C SER A 233 7.99 4.13 -3.07
N HIS A 234 9.25 4.46 -3.33
CA HIS A 234 9.82 5.76 -2.96
C HIS A 234 9.04 6.95 -3.58
N ASN A 235 8.22 6.71 -4.61
CA ASN A 235 7.29 7.69 -5.18
C ASN A 235 6.17 8.15 -4.22
N ILE A 236 5.88 7.39 -3.15
CA ILE A 236 4.85 7.75 -2.14
C ILE A 236 5.44 8.20 -0.80
N LYS A 237 6.74 8.49 -0.73
CA LYS A 237 7.41 8.81 0.54
C LYS A 237 6.91 10.10 1.21
N ASN A 238 6.40 11.05 0.43
CA ASN A 238 5.91 12.31 0.97
C ASN A 238 4.56 12.09 1.68
N MET A 239 4.56 12.14 3.01
CA MET A 239 3.35 12.03 3.82
C MET A 239 2.30 13.11 3.52
N GLU A 240 2.69 14.26 2.97
CA GLU A 240 1.78 15.37 2.57
C GLU A 240 1.41 15.31 1.08
N GLY A 241 1.97 14.35 0.34
CA GLY A 241 1.73 14.19 -1.08
C GLY A 241 0.30 13.72 -1.37
N LYS A 242 -0.39 14.42 -2.28
CA LYS A 242 -1.74 14.03 -2.74
C LYS A 242 -1.78 12.60 -3.29
N ILE A 243 -0.74 12.20 -4.02
CA ILE A 243 -0.59 10.83 -4.56
C ILE A 243 -0.53 9.81 -3.42
N ALA A 244 0.27 10.06 -2.38
CA ALA A 244 0.41 9.16 -1.25
C ALA A 244 -0.92 9.01 -0.50
N ASN A 245 -1.62 10.12 -0.23
CA ASN A 245 -2.93 10.09 0.42
C ASN A 245 -3.96 9.32 -0.40
N SER A 246 -4.06 9.59 -1.71
CA SER A 246 -4.98 8.86 -2.60
C SER A 246 -4.71 7.35 -2.60
N LEU A 247 -3.43 6.95 -2.66
CA LEU A 247 -3.06 5.53 -2.62
C LEU A 247 -3.30 4.88 -1.25
N LEU A 248 -3.07 5.60 -0.15
CA LEU A 248 -3.42 5.12 1.19
C LEU A 248 -4.92 4.84 1.30
N GLU A 249 -5.75 5.75 0.81
CA GLU A 249 -7.21 5.60 0.82
C GLU A 249 -7.66 4.42 -0.06
N LEU A 250 -7.21 4.37 -1.31
CA LEU A 250 -7.55 3.28 -2.24
C LEU A 250 -7.06 1.92 -1.74
N SER A 251 -5.92 1.91 -1.07
CA SER A 251 -5.36 0.67 -0.57
C SER A 251 -6.36 -0.04 0.34
N ALA A 252 -7.19 0.66 1.13
CA ALA A 252 -8.19 0.04 2.01
C ALA A 252 -9.13 -0.92 1.25
N SER A 253 -9.41 -0.69 -0.02
CA SER A 253 -10.26 -1.55 -0.84
C SER A 253 -9.52 -2.76 -1.46
N ALA A 254 -8.18 -2.75 -1.52
CA ALA A 254 -7.40 -3.86 -2.03
C ALA A 254 -7.41 -5.09 -1.10
N THR A 255 -7.39 -6.30 -1.67
CA THR A 255 -7.41 -7.56 -0.90
C THR A 255 -6.05 -7.88 -0.28
N ARG A 256 -4.98 -7.63 -1.04
CA ARG A 256 -3.58 -7.81 -0.63
C ARG A 256 -2.74 -6.67 -1.17
N ARG A 257 -1.64 -6.37 -0.49
CA ARG A 257 -0.81 -5.20 -0.79
C ARG A 257 0.65 -5.53 -0.72
N PHE A 258 1.39 -5.24 -1.79
CA PHE A 258 2.85 -5.31 -1.79
C PHE A 258 3.49 -3.96 -2.05
N ILE A 259 4.63 -3.77 -1.42
CA ILE A 259 5.52 -2.64 -1.64
C ILE A 259 6.85 -3.16 -2.14
N LEU A 260 7.32 -2.64 -3.27
CA LEU A 260 8.60 -2.99 -3.86
C LEU A 260 9.46 -1.74 -4.00
N SER A 261 10.67 -1.77 -3.45
CA SER A 261 11.65 -0.68 -3.63
C SER A 261 13.07 -1.15 -3.35
N GLY A 262 14.03 -0.75 -4.17
CA GLY A 262 15.46 -0.98 -3.87
C GLY A 262 15.99 -0.05 -2.77
N THR A 263 15.30 1.06 -2.53
CA THR A 263 15.68 2.16 -1.64
C THR A 263 14.46 2.58 -0.82
N PRO A 264 14.09 1.83 0.22
CA PRO A 264 12.89 2.11 1.01
C PRO A 264 12.92 3.46 1.72
N MET A 265 14.13 3.95 2.03
CA MET A 265 14.36 5.23 2.68
C MET A 265 15.47 5.98 1.95
N PRO A 266 15.16 6.71 0.87
CA PRO A 266 16.17 7.50 0.20
C PRO A 266 16.64 8.69 1.05
N ASN A 267 15.78 9.25 1.92
CA ASN A 267 16.07 10.49 2.62
C ASN A 267 15.97 10.36 4.16
N ASN A 268 14.77 10.12 4.70
CA ASN A 268 14.50 10.21 6.15
C ASN A 268 13.60 9.05 6.64
N TRP A 269 13.58 8.78 7.95
CA TRP A 269 12.70 7.79 8.59
C TRP A 269 11.21 8.05 8.34
N GLU A 270 10.84 9.31 8.09
CA GLU A 270 9.49 9.72 7.67
C GLU A 270 9.00 8.97 6.41
N ASP A 271 9.90 8.63 5.48
CA ASP A 271 9.57 7.97 4.21
C ASP A 271 8.89 6.59 4.42
N ILE A 272 9.08 5.97 5.59
CA ILE A 272 8.52 4.66 5.94
C ILE A 272 7.02 4.75 6.26
N TRP A 273 6.55 5.86 6.83
CA TRP A 273 5.20 5.91 7.39
C TRP A 273 4.13 5.65 6.33
N THR A 274 4.22 6.30 5.17
CA THR A 274 3.26 6.11 4.08
C THR A 274 3.31 4.70 3.50
N GLN A 275 4.50 4.10 3.44
CA GLN A 275 4.68 2.74 2.93
C GLN A 275 4.00 1.72 3.85
N PHE A 276 4.29 1.74 5.16
CA PHE A 276 3.71 0.73 6.04
C PHE A 276 2.22 0.97 6.33
N ASN A 277 1.77 2.22 6.40
CA ASN A 277 0.34 2.50 6.43
C ASN A 277 -0.37 2.13 5.12
N PHE A 278 0.31 2.11 3.98
CA PHE A 278 -0.29 1.54 2.75
C PHE A 278 -0.53 0.04 2.89
N LEU A 279 0.36 -0.72 3.54
CA LEU A 279 0.13 -2.15 3.76
C LEU A 279 -1.07 -2.41 4.69
N TRP A 280 -1.24 -1.57 5.70
CA TRP A 280 -2.28 -1.67 6.73
C TRP A 280 -3.02 -0.34 6.91
N PRO A 281 -3.89 0.05 5.97
CA PRO A 281 -4.46 1.40 5.91
C PRO A 281 -5.58 1.67 6.93
N ILE A 282 -6.23 0.60 7.39
CA ILE A 282 -7.40 0.68 8.28
C ILE A 282 -6.96 0.89 9.74
N ILE A 283 -5.83 0.28 10.14
CA ILE A 283 -5.29 0.32 11.50
C ILE A 283 -4.07 1.27 11.57
N GLU A 284 -3.89 1.97 12.69
CA GLU A 284 -2.77 2.90 12.88
C GLU A 284 -1.53 2.17 13.42
N ILE A 285 -0.81 1.46 12.56
CA ILE A 285 0.34 0.62 12.98
C ILE A 285 1.61 1.39 13.35
N LEU A 286 1.70 2.66 12.97
CA LEU A 286 2.86 3.54 13.19
C LEU A 286 2.42 4.88 13.83
N ASP A 287 1.38 4.84 14.67
CA ASP A 287 0.72 6.02 15.23
C ASP A 287 0.23 7.03 14.18
N LYS A 288 -0.40 8.09 14.68
CA LYS A 288 -0.80 9.24 13.86
C LYS A 288 0.43 9.88 13.23
N LYS A 289 0.26 10.36 12.00
CA LYS A 289 1.30 10.98 11.17
C LYS A 289 2.19 11.98 11.92
N PHE A 290 1.61 12.88 12.72
CA PHE A 290 2.37 13.90 13.45
C PHE A 290 3.21 13.30 14.58
N VAL A 291 2.67 12.30 15.31
CA VAL A 291 3.37 11.60 16.39
C VAL A 291 4.60 10.87 15.83
N PHE A 292 4.42 10.11 14.75
CA PHE A 292 5.52 9.40 14.09
C PHE A 292 6.59 10.36 13.57
N ARG A 293 6.17 11.44 12.89
CA ARG A 293 7.08 12.44 12.34
C ARG A 293 7.91 13.10 13.43
N ASP A 294 7.26 13.55 14.51
CA ASP A 294 7.96 14.26 15.57
C ASP A 294 8.89 13.31 16.35
N PHE A 295 8.46 12.06 16.60
CA PHE A 295 9.30 11.02 17.21
C PHE A 295 10.56 10.76 16.39
N THR A 296 10.41 10.47 15.09
CA THR A 296 11.54 10.09 14.22
C THR A 296 12.49 11.25 13.94
N ARG A 297 12.00 12.50 13.92
CA ARG A 297 12.84 13.70 13.83
C ARG A 297 13.66 13.93 15.10
N ILE A 298 13.08 13.74 16.27
CA ILE A 298 13.77 13.97 17.54
C ILE A 298 14.81 12.86 17.79
N ARG A 299 14.43 11.60 17.57
CA ARG A 299 15.33 10.46 17.83
C ARG A 299 16.34 10.19 16.72
N GLN A 300 16.04 10.58 15.48
CA GLN A 300 16.82 10.20 14.30
C GLN A 300 16.92 8.67 14.12
N ASP A 301 15.91 7.91 14.59
CA ASP A 301 15.74 6.47 14.40
C ASP A 301 14.25 6.07 14.38
N LEU A 302 13.97 4.76 14.22
CA LEU A 302 12.61 4.20 14.33
C LEU A 302 12.20 3.80 15.75
N GLY A 303 13.15 3.69 16.69
CA GLY A 303 12.91 3.19 18.04
C GLY A 303 11.99 1.96 18.08
N HIS A 304 10.89 2.07 18.81
CA HIS A 304 9.91 1.00 19.02
C HIS A 304 9.12 0.62 17.74
N TYR A 305 9.10 1.47 16.71
CA TYR A 305 8.48 1.12 15.42
C TYR A 305 9.26 0.03 14.67
N THR A 306 10.53 -0.18 15.03
CA THR A 306 11.37 -1.23 14.41
C THR A 306 10.72 -2.61 14.57
N ASP A 307 10.17 -2.91 15.74
CA ASP A 307 9.56 -4.22 16.04
C ASP A 307 8.24 -4.42 15.29
N THR A 308 7.54 -3.34 14.97
CA THR A 308 6.34 -3.33 14.12
C THR A 308 6.70 -3.54 12.64
N ILE A 309 7.75 -2.87 12.17
CA ILE A 309 8.13 -2.83 10.75
C ILE A 309 8.91 -4.07 10.34
N ASN A 310 9.88 -4.51 11.15
CA ASN A 310 10.81 -5.58 10.81
C ASN A 310 10.12 -6.88 10.36
N PRO A 311 9.03 -7.34 10.97
CA PRO A 311 8.32 -8.54 10.53
C PRO A 311 7.67 -8.41 9.15
N LEU A 312 7.35 -7.18 8.71
CA LEU A 312 6.54 -6.92 7.53
C LEU A 312 7.36 -6.77 6.24
N PHE A 313 8.69 -6.93 6.29
CA PHE A 313 9.51 -6.88 5.09
C PHE A 313 10.66 -7.89 5.04
N THR A 314 11.06 -8.23 3.81
CA THR A 314 12.31 -8.92 3.51
C THR A 314 13.21 -8.09 2.61
N ARG A 315 14.52 -8.38 2.64
CA ARG A 315 15.53 -7.69 1.84
C ARG A 315 16.65 -8.64 1.43
N ILE A 316 16.71 -8.98 0.15
CA ILE A 316 17.87 -9.63 -0.47
C ILE A 316 18.93 -8.54 -0.71
N THR A 317 20.12 -8.74 -0.16
CA THR A 317 21.24 -7.81 -0.26
C THR A 317 22.11 -8.10 -1.49
N LYS A 318 22.95 -7.15 -1.92
CA LYS A 318 23.91 -7.38 -3.02
C LYS A 318 24.84 -8.57 -2.74
N LYS A 319 25.23 -8.79 -1.48
CA LYS A 319 26.08 -9.90 -1.06
C LYS A 319 25.41 -11.25 -1.31
N ALA A 320 24.10 -11.34 -1.10
CA ALA A 320 23.32 -12.56 -1.32
C ALA A 320 23.22 -12.96 -2.81
N LEU A 321 23.44 -12.03 -3.74
CA LEU A 321 23.38 -12.29 -5.18
C LEU A 321 24.64 -12.99 -5.72
N GLY A 322 25.73 -13.07 -4.95
CA GLY A 322 26.97 -13.70 -5.40
C GLY A 322 27.60 -13.04 -6.64
N LEU A 323 27.35 -11.76 -6.87
CA LEU A 323 27.85 -11.04 -8.04
C LEU A 323 29.38 -10.93 -8.01
N LYS A 324 30.00 -10.98 -9.18
CA LYS A 324 31.43 -10.70 -9.32
C LYS A 324 31.74 -9.27 -8.86
N PRO A 325 32.91 -9.01 -8.25
CA PRO A 325 33.30 -7.66 -7.87
C PRO A 325 33.22 -6.71 -9.08
N PRO A 326 32.64 -5.51 -8.93
CA PRO A 326 32.61 -4.54 -10.01
C PRO A 326 34.03 -4.10 -10.37
N ARG A 327 34.30 -3.95 -11.67
CA ARG A 327 35.54 -3.34 -12.16
C ARG A 327 35.30 -1.85 -12.32
N PHE A 328 35.99 -1.04 -11.52
CA PHE A 328 35.95 0.42 -11.65
C PHE A 328 37.08 0.88 -12.58
N GLU A 329 36.73 1.71 -13.56
CA GLU A 329 37.69 2.43 -14.40
C GLU A 329 37.51 3.92 -14.18
N GLU A 330 38.45 4.55 -13.49
CA GLU A 330 38.46 6.00 -13.35
C GLU A 330 39.02 6.64 -14.62
N ARG A 331 38.28 7.60 -15.17
CA ARG A 331 38.70 8.37 -16.35
C ARG A 331 38.62 9.85 -16.02
N PHE A 332 39.78 10.50 -15.97
CA PHE A 332 39.86 11.94 -15.84
C PHE A 332 39.51 12.60 -17.18
N VAL A 333 38.48 13.44 -17.16
CA VAL A 333 38.07 14.22 -18.33
C VAL A 333 38.39 15.68 -18.04
N PRO A 334 39.38 16.29 -18.70
CA PRO A 334 39.69 17.69 -18.48
C PRO A 334 38.54 18.58 -18.97
N MET A 335 38.28 19.68 -18.28
CA MET A 335 37.34 20.69 -18.77
C MET A 335 37.85 21.28 -20.07
N SER A 336 36.95 21.44 -21.05
CA SER A 336 37.26 22.23 -22.24
C SER A 336 37.43 23.71 -21.86
N ARG A 337 38.09 24.47 -22.73
CA ARG A 337 38.34 25.91 -22.52
C ARG A 337 37.07 26.71 -22.22
N ILE A 338 35.93 26.36 -22.84
CA ILE A 338 34.66 27.05 -22.61
C ILE A 338 34.08 26.67 -21.25
N GLN A 339 34.11 25.38 -20.89
CA GLN A 339 33.64 24.90 -19.59
C GLN A 339 34.44 25.53 -18.44
N GLN A 340 35.77 25.60 -18.58
CA GLN A 340 36.63 26.25 -17.58
C GLN A 340 36.24 27.72 -17.39
N ARG A 341 36.07 28.48 -18.49
CA ARG A 341 35.66 29.89 -18.39
C ARG A 341 34.30 30.09 -17.72
N ILE A 342 33.35 29.19 -17.98
CA ILE A 342 32.03 29.23 -17.33
C ILE A 342 32.17 28.92 -15.84
N TYR A 343 32.95 27.89 -15.51
CA TYR A 343 33.23 27.49 -14.13
C TYR A 343 33.87 28.63 -13.34
N ASP A 344 34.96 29.20 -13.85
CA ASP A 344 35.67 30.33 -13.23
C ASP A 344 34.73 31.53 -13.02
N ALA A 345 33.84 31.82 -13.98
CA ALA A 345 32.87 32.92 -13.87
C ALA A 345 31.77 32.68 -12.83
N ILE A 346 31.43 31.42 -12.54
CA ILE A 346 30.48 31.05 -11.46
C ILE A 346 31.19 31.09 -10.11
N GLU A 347 32.41 30.56 -10.03
CA GLU A 347 33.22 30.55 -8.82
C GLU A 347 33.52 31.98 -8.32
N LEU A 348 33.80 32.91 -9.25
CA LEU A 348 34.04 34.33 -8.92
C LEU A 348 32.78 35.11 -8.50
N LYS A 349 31.58 34.53 -8.58
CA LYS A 349 30.31 35.16 -8.17
C LYS A 349 29.84 34.74 -6.77
N ILE A 350 30.50 33.76 -6.16
CA ILE A 350 30.33 33.35 -4.76
C ILE A 350 31.41 34.07 -3.94
#